data_AF-A0A258SLC3-F1
#
_entry.id   AF-A0A258SLC3-F1
#
_cell.length_a   1.000
_cell.length_b   1.000
_cell.length_c   1.000
_cell.angle_alpha   90.00
_cell.angle_beta   90.00
_cell.angle_gamma   90.00
#
_symmetry.space_group_name_H-M   'P 1'
#
loop_
_entity.id
_entity.type
_entity.pdbx_description
1 polymer ?
#
loop_
_entity_poly.entity_id
_entity_poly.type
_entity_poly.pdbx_seq_one_letter_code
_entity_poly.pdbx_strand_id
1 'polypeptide(L)'
;MMSSYISTLAWTNTALNTLPKLQSDIAKVNTEIATGRHADVGLTLGITTGRSVDLHIKETAVQSLIDGNALTTNQLSLTQNALTDVSNTANSFLQNLMSVPDTSGGAASLEAHGKTSMSALTATLNTSDGKRFIFAGVNSAVKPVADYSGTPKTALNAAFAAKFGLDPLDPQNDPKIATIAPAAMS
;
A
#
# COMPACT_ATOMS: atom_id res chain seq x y z
N MET A 1 -47.52 -67.14 33.27
CA MET A 1 -46.90 -66.36 32.17
C MET A 1 -47.42 -64.93 32.28
N MET A 2 -46.60 -63.98 32.74
CA MET A 2 -46.93 -62.55 32.85
C MET A 2 -45.79 -61.77 32.20
N SER A 3 -45.96 -61.39 30.93
CA SER A 3 -44.99 -60.59 30.18
C SER A 3 -45.69 -59.62 29.22
N SER A 4 -46.73 -58.92 29.67
CA SER A 4 -47.54 -58.04 28.79
C SER A 4 -47.88 -56.66 29.36
N TYR A 5 -47.19 -56.17 30.41
CA TYR A 5 -47.36 -54.80 30.90
C TYR A 5 -46.06 -53.99 30.86
N ILE A 6 -45.26 -54.13 29.80
CA ILE A 6 -44.27 -53.08 29.49
C ILE A 6 -45.11 -51.92 28.94
N SER A 7 -45.41 -50.95 29.81
CA SER A 7 -46.25 -49.79 29.53
C SER A 7 -45.85 -49.15 28.19
N THR A 8 -46.82 -48.88 27.30
CA THR A 8 -46.61 -48.08 26.08
C THR A 8 -45.90 -46.76 26.38
N LEU A 9 -46.21 -46.17 27.54
CA LEU A 9 -45.52 -45.02 28.12
C LEU A 9 -44.00 -45.22 28.27
N ALA A 10 -43.54 -46.41 28.67
CA ALA A 10 -42.11 -46.69 28.79
C ALA A 10 -41.41 -46.71 27.43
N TRP A 11 -42.10 -47.17 26.38
CA TRP A 11 -41.59 -47.17 24.99
C TRP A 11 -41.61 -45.78 24.35
N THR A 12 -42.65 -44.97 24.56
CA THR A 12 -42.70 -43.59 24.05
C THR A 12 -41.75 -42.65 24.80
N ASN A 13 -41.53 -42.85 26.10
CA ASN A 13 -40.59 -42.00 26.85
C ASN A 13 -39.14 -42.21 26.39
N THR A 14 -38.73 -43.44 26.08
CA THR A 14 -37.41 -43.69 25.48
C THR A 14 -37.27 -43.03 24.12
N ALA A 15 -38.26 -43.13 23.25
CA ALA A 15 -38.24 -42.46 21.93
C ALA A 15 -38.24 -40.93 22.03
N LEU A 16 -38.99 -40.35 22.98
CA LEU A 16 -39.00 -38.91 23.21
C LEU A 16 -37.68 -38.41 23.81
N ASN A 17 -37.00 -39.22 24.62
CA ASN A 17 -35.69 -38.88 25.18
C ASN A 17 -34.53 -39.07 24.18
N THR A 18 -34.70 -39.84 23.10
CA THR A 18 -33.67 -39.99 22.05
C THR A 18 -33.74 -38.90 20.98
N LEU A 19 -34.90 -38.26 20.79
CA LEU A 19 -35.08 -37.21 19.77
C LEU A 19 -34.15 -36.00 19.97
N PRO A 20 -33.97 -35.43 21.19
CA PRO A 20 -33.02 -34.34 21.41
C PRO A 20 -31.56 -34.74 21.14
N LYS A 21 -31.20 -35.99 21.42
CA LYS A 21 -29.86 -36.52 21.12
C LYS A 21 -29.62 -36.59 19.61
N LEU A 22 -30.58 -37.13 18.86
CA LEU A 22 -30.52 -37.19 17.40
C LEU A 22 -30.40 -35.79 16.77
N GLN A 23 -31.13 -34.80 17.28
CA GLN A 23 -31.02 -33.41 16.82
C GLN A 23 -29.64 -32.82 17.09
N SER A 24 -29.07 -33.07 18.27
CA SER A 24 -27.71 -32.67 18.61
C SER A 24 -26.66 -33.35 17.72
N ASP A 25 -26.82 -34.64 17.44
CA ASP A 25 -25.88 -35.40 16.60
C ASP A 25 -25.96 -34.95 15.14
N ILE A 26 -27.15 -34.66 14.61
CA ILE A 26 -27.32 -34.07 13.29
C ILE A 26 -26.66 -32.69 13.22
N ALA A 27 -26.83 -31.86 14.25
CA ALA A 27 -26.16 -30.55 14.28
C ALA A 27 -24.64 -30.70 14.29
N LYS A 28 -24.09 -31.62 15.10
CA LYS A 28 -22.65 -31.93 15.10
C LYS A 28 -22.18 -32.40 13.73
N VAL A 29 -22.78 -33.44 13.17
CA VAL A 29 -22.41 -34.01 11.88
C VAL A 29 -22.51 -32.99 10.76
N ASN A 30 -23.53 -32.11 10.75
CA ASN A 30 -23.60 -31.01 9.79
C ASN A 30 -22.41 -30.05 9.92
N THR A 31 -22.00 -29.76 11.15
CA THR A 31 -20.81 -28.95 11.42
C THR A 31 -19.54 -29.68 10.96
N GLU A 32 -19.44 -30.99 11.17
CA GLU A 32 -18.31 -31.81 10.73
C GLU A 32 -18.23 -31.92 9.20
N ILE A 33 -19.37 -32.04 8.52
CA ILE A 33 -19.46 -32.03 7.06
C ILE A 33 -19.06 -30.67 6.50
N ALA A 34 -19.53 -29.58 7.10
CA ALA A 34 -19.22 -28.22 6.62
C ALA A 34 -17.75 -27.84 6.85
N THR A 35 -17.15 -28.30 7.95
CA THR A 35 -15.77 -27.94 8.33
C THR A 35 -14.73 -29.00 7.95
N GLY A 36 -15.16 -30.22 7.63
CA GLY A 36 -14.30 -31.38 7.43
C GLY A 36 -13.58 -31.85 8.69
N ARG A 37 -14.01 -31.41 9.90
CA ARG A 37 -13.33 -31.64 11.18
C ARG A 37 -14.31 -32.15 12.22
N HIS A 38 -13.83 -32.96 13.17
CA HIS A 38 -14.67 -33.40 14.28
C HIS A 38 -15.15 -32.21 15.13
N ALA A 39 -16.45 -32.20 15.46
CA ALA A 39 -17.08 -31.16 16.25
C ALA A 39 -16.59 -31.17 17.70
N ASP A 40 -16.10 -32.32 18.17
CA ASP A 40 -15.50 -32.49 19.50
C ASP A 40 -14.14 -33.19 19.40
N VAL A 41 -13.13 -32.43 19.00
CA VAL A 41 -11.74 -32.92 18.93
C VAL A 41 -11.20 -33.38 20.28
N GLY A 42 -11.73 -32.92 21.42
CA GLY A 42 -11.28 -33.33 22.75
C GLY A 42 -11.71 -34.76 23.09
N LEU A 43 -12.96 -35.10 22.77
CA LEU A 43 -13.51 -36.43 22.98
C LEU A 43 -12.96 -37.46 21.98
N THR A 44 -12.75 -37.06 20.71
CA THR A 44 -12.37 -37.99 19.64
C THR A 44 -10.86 -38.24 19.54
N LEU A 45 -10.01 -37.23 19.79
CA LEU A 45 -8.55 -37.33 19.68
C LEU A 45 -7.83 -37.51 21.04
N GLY A 46 -8.51 -37.27 22.16
CA GLY A 46 -7.97 -37.45 23.51
C GLY A 46 -6.64 -36.70 23.75
N ILE A 47 -5.58 -37.44 24.05
CA ILE A 47 -4.24 -36.86 24.33
C ILE A 47 -3.63 -36.14 23.10
N THR A 48 -4.04 -36.52 21.89
CA THR A 48 -3.50 -35.94 20.65
C THR A 48 -4.14 -34.61 20.28
N THR A 49 -5.23 -34.23 20.94
CA THR A 49 -5.91 -32.94 20.75
C THR A 49 -4.99 -31.76 21.03
N GLY A 50 -4.12 -31.86 22.05
CA GLY A 50 -3.14 -30.80 22.35
C GLY A 50 -2.18 -30.52 21.20
N ARG A 51 -1.74 -31.58 20.49
CA ARG A 51 -0.89 -31.44 19.29
C ARG A 51 -1.65 -30.85 18.11
N SER A 52 -2.92 -31.23 17.93
CA SER A 52 -3.79 -30.67 16.89
C SER A 52 -4.02 -29.17 17.08
N VAL A 53 -4.32 -28.75 18.32
CA VAL A 53 -4.50 -27.33 18.67
C VAL A 53 -3.21 -26.54 18.48
N ASP A 54 -2.06 -27.08 18.91
CA ASP A 54 -0.74 -26.45 18.70
C ASP A 54 -0.44 -26.24 17.20
N LEU A 55 -0.70 -27.24 16.36
CA LEU A 55 -0.54 -27.12 14.90
C LEU A 55 -1.46 -26.05 14.31
N HIS A 56 -2.70 -25.93 14.79
CA HIS A 56 -3.63 -24.92 14.30
C HIS A 56 -3.24 -23.50 14.70
N ILE A 57 -2.71 -23.32 15.92
CA ILE A 57 -2.17 -22.04 16.36
C ILE A 57 -0.96 -21.67 15.48
N LYS A 58 -0.08 -22.63 15.19
CA LYS A 58 1.07 -22.44 14.29
C LYS A 58 0.65 -22.12 12.86
N GLU A 59 -0.34 -22.82 12.33
CA GLU A 59 -0.93 -22.56 11.00
C GLU A 59 -1.46 -21.12 10.93
N THR A 60 -2.24 -20.70 11.93
CA THR A 60 -2.80 -19.34 11.99
C THR A 60 -1.70 -18.29 12.11
N ALA A 61 -0.66 -18.55 12.91
CA ALA A 61 0.50 -17.66 13.03
C ALA A 61 1.25 -17.53 11.70
N VAL A 62 1.49 -18.64 10.99
CA VAL A 62 2.12 -18.64 9.66
C VAL A 62 1.26 -17.89 8.65
N GLN A 63 -0.06 -18.08 8.66
CA GLN A 63 -0.96 -17.35 7.78
C GLN A 63 -0.90 -15.83 8.05
N SER A 64 -0.89 -15.41 9.31
CA SER A 64 -0.73 -14.00 9.67
C SER A 64 0.61 -13.42 9.19
N LEU A 65 1.70 -14.20 9.23
CA LEU A 65 3.00 -13.79 8.67
C LEU A 65 2.95 -13.66 7.15
N ILE A 66 2.27 -14.57 6.46
CA ILE A 66 2.07 -14.50 5.01
C ILE A 66 1.31 -13.23 4.64
N ASP A 67 0.21 -12.95 5.35
CA ASP A 67 -0.61 -11.76 5.10
C ASP A 67 0.18 -10.46 5.36
N GLY A 68 1.00 -10.43 6.42
CA GLY A 68 1.90 -9.31 6.72
C GLY A 68 2.97 -9.11 5.64
N ASN A 69 3.56 -10.18 5.13
CA ASN A 69 4.53 -10.13 4.03
C ASN A 69 3.87 -9.68 2.72
N ALA A 70 2.64 -10.10 2.45
CA ALA A 70 1.87 -9.64 1.29
C ALA A 70 1.62 -8.14 1.34
N LEU A 71 1.22 -7.60 2.50
CA LEU A 71 1.07 -6.15 2.68
C LEU A 71 2.38 -5.40 2.45
N THR A 72 3.48 -5.90 3.02
CA THR A 72 4.82 -5.32 2.84
C THR A 72 5.26 -5.34 1.37
N THR A 73 5.01 -6.46 0.69
CA THR A 73 5.31 -6.62 -0.74
C THR A 73 4.53 -5.61 -1.58
N ASN A 74 3.24 -5.40 -1.29
CA ASN A 74 2.42 -4.40 -1.97
C ASN A 74 2.96 -2.98 -1.74
N GLN A 75 3.34 -2.63 -0.51
CA GLN A 75 3.94 -1.33 -0.21
C GLN A 75 5.27 -1.12 -0.95
N LEU A 76 6.13 -2.14 -0.99
CA LEU A 76 7.39 -2.09 -1.73
C LEU A 76 7.17 -1.94 -3.24
N SER A 77 6.23 -2.70 -3.83
CA SER A 77 5.88 -2.57 -5.24
C SER A 77 5.36 -1.17 -5.59
N LEU A 78 4.46 -0.61 -4.77
CA LEU A 78 3.97 0.76 -4.98
C LEU A 78 5.11 1.78 -4.89
N THR A 79 6.00 1.63 -3.92
CA THR A 79 7.18 2.48 -3.75
C THR A 79 8.11 2.37 -4.96
N GLN A 80 8.39 1.15 -5.43
CA GLN A 80 9.25 0.92 -6.59
C GLN A 80 8.65 1.48 -7.88
N ASN A 81 7.34 1.34 -8.09
CA ASN A 81 6.66 1.91 -9.25
C ASN A 81 6.76 3.44 -9.25
N ALA A 82 6.47 4.07 -8.11
CA ALA A 82 6.61 5.51 -7.95
C ALA A 82 8.06 5.98 -8.20
N LEU A 83 9.07 5.26 -7.71
CA LEU A 83 10.49 5.59 -7.98
C LEU A 83 10.85 5.43 -9.47
N THR A 84 10.32 4.40 -10.13
CA THR A 84 10.50 4.20 -11.57
C THR A 84 9.88 5.35 -12.37
N ASP A 85 8.68 5.80 -12.00
CA ASP A 85 8.00 6.93 -12.65
C ASP A 85 8.78 8.24 -12.47
N VAL A 86 9.35 8.48 -11.28
CA VAL A 86 10.25 9.61 -11.03
C VAL A 86 11.48 9.55 -11.93
N SER A 87 12.13 8.40 -12.00
CA SER A 87 13.32 8.20 -12.86
C SER A 87 13.00 8.44 -14.34
N ASN A 88 11.87 7.90 -14.82
CA ASN A 88 11.42 8.09 -16.21
C ASN A 88 11.14 9.57 -16.49
N THR A 89 10.43 10.25 -15.59
CA THR A 89 10.13 11.69 -15.71
C THR A 89 11.41 12.52 -15.77
N ALA A 90 12.39 12.21 -14.92
CA ALA A 90 13.69 12.88 -14.92
C ALA A 90 14.48 12.66 -16.22
N ASN A 91 14.52 11.42 -16.72
CA ASN A 91 15.19 11.09 -17.97
C ASN A 91 14.51 11.76 -19.18
N SER A 92 13.18 11.81 -19.21
CA SER A 92 12.44 12.54 -20.23
C SER A 92 12.69 14.04 -20.16
N PHE A 93 12.77 14.61 -18.96
CA PHE A 93 13.11 16.03 -18.79
C PHE A 93 14.53 16.33 -19.30
N LEU A 94 15.52 15.49 -18.99
CA LEU A 94 16.90 15.65 -19.47
C LEU A 94 17.00 15.53 -20.99
N GLN A 95 16.30 14.58 -21.61
CA GLN A 95 16.25 14.45 -23.06
C GLN A 95 15.63 15.68 -23.73
N ASN A 96 14.54 16.20 -23.16
CA ASN A 96 13.92 17.43 -23.65
C ASN A 96 14.89 18.61 -23.52
N LEU A 97 15.59 18.75 -22.38
CA LEU A 97 16.59 19.80 -22.17
C LEU A 97 17.69 19.78 -23.24
N MET A 98 18.20 18.59 -23.59
CA MET A 98 19.22 18.44 -24.63
C MET A 98 18.69 18.67 -26.05
N SER A 99 17.38 18.50 -26.27
CA SER A 99 16.75 18.59 -27.59
C SER A 99 16.21 19.98 -27.92
N VAL A 100 16.23 20.94 -26.97
CA VAL A 100 15.72 22.30 -27.18
C VAL A 100 16.66 23.06 -28.12
N PRO A 101 16.20 23.48 -29.32
CA PRO A 101 17.00 24.32 -30.20
C PRO A 101 17.10 25.74 -29.65
N ASP A 102 18.18 26.44 -30.00
CA ASP A 102 18.49 27.84 -29.63
C ASP A 102 17.61 28.87 -30.39
N THR A 103 16.32 28.54 -30.57
CA THR A 103 15.33 29.37 -31.24
C THR A 103 14.43 30.04 -30.19
N SER A 104 13.87 31.20 -30.54
CA SER A 104 13.13 32.11 -29.65
C SER A 104 11.88 31.53 -28.94
N GLY A 105 11.53 30.25 -29.16
CA GLY A 105 10.46 29.52 -28.44
C GLY A 105 10.94 28.34 -27.58
N GLY A 106 12.22 27.95 -27.67
CA GLY A 106 12.79 26.80 -26.96
C GLY A 106 12.73 26.95 -25.44
N ALA A 107 13.04 28.14 -24.94
CA ALA A 107 13.01 28.45 -23.50
C ALA A 107 11.61 28.33 -22.89
N ALA A 108 10.57 28.84 -23.58
CA ALA A 108 9.19 28.75 -23.10
C ALA A 108 8.66 27.31 -23.09
N SER A 109 9.02 26.51 -24.09
CA SER A 109 8.69 25.09 -24.14
C SER A 109 9.38 24.31 -23.02
N LEU A 110 10.65 24.60 -22.76
CA LEU A 110 11.42 24.01 -21.67
C LEU A 110 10.83 24.37 -20.30
N GLU A 111 10.41 25.63 -20.10
CA GLU A 111 9.76 26.07 -18.87
C GLU A 111 8.44 25.32 -18.64
N ALA A 112 7.61 25.16 -19.68
CA ALA A 112 6.37 24.40 -19.60
C ALA A 112 6.61 22.92 -19.28
N HIS A 113 7.61 22.31 -19.91
CA HIS A 113 8.03 20.94 -19.61
C HIS A 113 8.55 20.80 -18.17
N GLY A 114 9.39 21.71 -17.70
CA GLY A 114 9.89 21.72 -16.32
C GLY A 114 8.79 21.83 -15.28
N LYS A 115 7.81 22.71 -15.51
CA LYS A 115 6.62 22.83 -14.63
C LYS A 115 5.82 21.52 -14.59
N THR A 116 5.62 20.90 -15.75
CA THR A 116 4.87 19.64 -15.86
C THR A 116 5.61 18.49 -15.17
N SER A 117 6.91 18.35 -15.39
CA SER A 117 7.76 17.33 -14.75
C SER A 117 7.83 17.53 -13.23
N MET A 118 7.92 18.77 -12.74
CA MET A 118 7.92 19.06 -11.30
C MET A 118 6.56 18.77 -10.65
N SER A 119 5.47 19.08 -11.36
CA SER A 119 4.12 18.74 -10.93
C SER A 119 3.93 17.21 -10.86
N ALA A 120 4.39 16.48 -11.89
CA ALA A 120 4.36 15.02 -11.91
C ALA A 120 5.19 14.41 -10.77
N LEU A 121 6.41 14.90 -10.54
CA LEU A 121 7.25 14.49 -9.41
C LEU A 121 6.54 14.72 -8.07
N THR A 122 5.95 15.90 -7.88
CA THR A 122 5.20 16.24 -6.67
C THR A 122 4.00 15.31 -6.51
N ALA A 123 3.27 15.01 -7.59
CA ALA A 123 2.14 14.07 -7.55
C ALA A 123 2.60 12.66 -7.16
N THR A 124 3.68 12.15 -7.74
CA THR A 124 4.23 10.82 -7.44
C THR A 124 4.71 10.71 -6.00
N LEU A 125 5.40 11.72 -5.47
CA LEU A 125 5.84 11.75 -4.06
C LEU A 125 4.67 11.87 -3.08
N ASN A 126 3.52 12.34 -3.54
CA ASN A 126 2.28 12.41 -2.76
C ASN A 126 1.32 11.25 -3.08
N THR A 127 1.83 10.14 -3.63
CA THR A 127 1.03 8.92 -3.83
C THR A 127 0.55 8.37 -2.48
N SER A 128 -0.74 8.01 -2.44
CA SER A 128 -1.42 7.51 -1.26
C SER A 128 -2.07 6.15 -1.56
N ASP A 129 -2.11 5.26 -0.56
CA ASP A 129 -2.88 4.01 -0.61
C ASP A 129 -4.38 4.21 -0.30
N GLY A 130 -4.83 5.46 -0.22
CA GLY A 130 -6.18 5.87 0.13
C GLY A 130 -6.36 6.23 1.61
N LYS A 131 -5.45 5.79 2.50
CA LYS A 131 -5.46 6.13 3.94
C LYS A 131 -4.17 6.78 4.39
N ARG A 132 -3.06 6.50 3.71
CA ARG A 132 -1.71 6.86 4.13
C ARG A 132 -0.87 7.24 2.91
N PHE A 133 -0.10 8.31 3.04
CA PHE A 133 0.94 8.67 2.07
C PHE A 133 2.14 7.75 2.25
N ILE A 134 2.57 7.11 1.16
CA ILE A 134 3.61 6.07 1.17
C ILE A 134 4.99 6.68 1.50
N PHE A 135 5.22 7.92 1.06
CA PHE A 135 6.49 8.63 1.24
C PHE A 135 6.53 9.57 2.47
N ALA A 136 5.47 9.62 3.27
CA ALA A 136 5.38 10.51 4.43
C ALA A 136 5.97 9.93 5.73
N GLY A 137 6.47 8.70 5.68
CA GLY A 137 7.08 8.03 6.83
C GLY A 137 6.10 7.91 8.00
N VAL A 138 6.50 8.40 9.17
CA VAL A 138 5.71 8.29 10.42
C VAL A 138 4.44 9.15 10.35
N ASN A 139 4.49 10.33 9.71
CA ASN A 139 3.35 11.24 9.61
C ASN A 139 2.53 11.01 8.33
N SER A 140 2.06 9.79 8.15
CA SER A 140 1.40 9.35 6.91
C SER A 140 0.01 9.97 6.65
N ALA A 141 -0.52 10.76 7.58
CA ALA A 141 -1.82 11.43 7.44
C ALA A 141 -1.72 12.78 6.69
N VAL A 142 -0.51 13.29 6.45
CA VAL A 142 -0.27 14.60 5.83
C VAL A 142 0.51 14.44 4.54
N LYS A 143 0.18 15.28 3.54
CA LYS A 143 0.89 15.37 2.26
C LYS A 143 2.39 15.60 2.52
N PRO A 144 3.29 14.69 2.13
CA PRO A 144 4.72 14.81 2.45
C PRO A 144 5.43 15.95 1.72
N VAL A 145 5.01 16.24 0.49
CA VAL A 145 5.68 17.24 -0.36
C VAL A 145 4.70 18.36 -0.68
N ALA A 146 5.03 19.58 -0.26
CA ALA A 146 4.28 20.78 -0.63
C ALA A 146 4.46 21.09 -2.13
N ASP A 147 3.48 21.77 -2.73
CA ASP A 147 3.61 22.17 -4.13
C ASP A 147 4.78 23.15 -4.32
N TYR A 148 5.35 23.13 -5.52
CA TYR A 148 6.50 23.97 -5.88
C TYR A 148 6.24 25.48 -5.70
N SER A 149 4.99 25.92 -5.74
CA SER A 149 4.58 27.31 -5.54
C SER A 149 4.74 27.73 -4.07
N GLY A 150 5.91 28.25 -3.70
CA GLY A 150 6.17 28.77 -2.35
C GLY A 150 7.66 28.75 -1.99
N THR A 151 7.97 28.24 -0.80
CA THR A 151 9.33 28.11 -0.25
C THR A 151 10.34 27.45 -1.19
N PRO A 152 10.00 26.35 -1.91
CA PRO A 152 10.93 25.70 -2.84
C PRO A 152 11.36 26.61 -4.00
N LYS A 153 10.40 27.37 -4.57
CA LYS A 153 10.68 28.35 -5.63
C LYS A 153 11.60 29.46 -5.13
N THR A 154 11.36 29.99 -3.93
CA THR A 154 12.23 31.03 -3.34
C THR A 154 13.65 30.52 -3.11
N ALA A 155 13.82 29.30 -2.61
CA ALA A 155 15.13 28.70 -2.40
C ALA A 155 15.87 28.46 -3.73
N LEU A 156 15.16 27.98 -4.76
CA LEU A 156 15.74 27.80 -6.09
C LEU A 156 16.18 29.13 -6.70
N ASN A 157 15.32 30.15 -6.64
CA ASN A 157 15.63 31.49 -7.12
C ASN A 157 16.85 32.09 -6.41
N ALA A 158 16.97 31.89 -5.10
CA ALA A 158 18.13 32.33 -4.33
C ALA A 158 19.41 31.59 -4.74
N ALA A 159 19.35 30.27 -4.95
CA ALA A 159 20.49 29.48 -5.41
C ALA A 159 20.92 29.86 -6.83
N PHE A 160 19.97 30.12 -7.72
CA PHE A 160 20.22 30.60 -9.08
C PHE A 160 20.89 31.99 -9.07
N ALA A 161 20.32 32.93 -8.31
CA ALA A 161 20.89 34.27 -8.17
C ALA A 161 22.30 34.23 -7.54
N ALA A 162 22.55 33.36 -6.56
CA ALA A 162 23.86 33.18 -5.96
C ALA A 162 24.89 32.57 -6.93
N LYS A 163 24.46 31.66 -7.82
CA LYS A 163 25.37 30.97 -8.75
C LYS A 163 25.69 31.78 -10.01
N PHE A 164 24.68 32.45 -10.58
CA PHE A 164 24.79 33.17 -11.85
C PHE A 164 24.85 34.68 -11.69
N GLY A 165 24.50 35.23 -10.51
CA GLY A 165 24.50 36.68 -10.27
C GLY A 165 23.38 37.44 -10.99
N LEU A 166 22.50 36.72 -11.70
CA LEU A 166 21.40 37.24 -12.50
C LEU A 166 20.09 37.29 -11.70
N ASP A 167 19.18 38.18 -12.11
CA ASP A 167 17.82 38.25 -11.64
C ASP A 167 17.10 36.92 -11.93
N PRO A 168 16.62 36.20 -10.91
CA PRO A 168 15.93 34.92 -11.10
C PRO A 168 14.52 35.05 -11.68
N LEU A 169 13.96 36.26 -11.82
CA LEU A 169 12.64 36.50 -12.41
C LEU A 169 12.71 36.88 -13.89
N ASP A 170 13.80 37.52 -14.33
CA ASP A 170 14.03 37.86 -15.73
C ASP A 170 15.54 37.85 -16.07
N PRO A 171 16.15 36.65 -16.14
CA PRO A 171 17.57 36.51 -16.40
C PRO A 171 17.97 36.79 -17.85
N GLN A 172 17.02 37.09 -18.76
CA GLN A 172 17.30 37.46 -20.16
C GLN A 172 17.33 38.96 -20.37
N ASN A 173 16.65 39.75 -19.53
CA ASN A 173 16.67 41.22 -19.58
C ASN A 173 17.50 41.85 -18.44
N ASP A 174 18.21 41.05 -17.62
CA ASP A 174 19.06 41.58 -16.56
C ASP A 174 20.22 42.42 -17.15
N PRO A 175 20.38 43.70 -16.74
CA PRO A 175 21.48 44.55 -17.19
C PRO A 175 22.88 43.97 -16.95
N LYS A 176 23.03 43.01 -16.03
CA LYS A 176 24.30 42.30 -15.77
C LYS A 176 24.71 41.36 -16.90
N ILE A 177 23.80 40.93 -17.77
CA ILE A 177 24.12 40.07 -18.92
C ILE A 177 25.09 40.78 -19.87
N ALA A 178 24.90 42.08 -20.07
CA ALA A 178 25.77 42.90 -20.91
C ALA A 178 27.21 43.05 -20.35
N THR A 179 27.42 42.69 -19.08
CA THR A 179 28.74 42.74 -18.41
C THR A 179 29.42 41.38 -18.26
N ILE A 180 28.79 40.29 -18.72
CA ILE A 180 29.38 38.95 -18.71
C ILE A 180 30.53 38.90 -19.72
N ALA A 181 31.76 38.77 -19.23
CA ALA A 181 32.94 38.65 -20.08
C ALA A 181 32.89 37.33 -20.91
N PRO A 182 33.34 37.30 -22.17
CA PRO A 182 33.32 36.09 -23.01
C PRO A 182 34.04 34.89 -22.38
N ALA A 183 35.03 35.13 -21.51
CA ALA A 183 35.73 34.09 -20.75
C ALA A 183 34.89 33.41 -19.66
N ALA A 184 33.73 33.96 -19.32
CA ALA A 184 32.79 33.39 -18.35
C ALA A 184 31.66 32.56 -19.02
N MET A 185 31.66 32.45 -20.36
CA MET A 185 30.67 31.70 -21.15
C MET A 185 31.10 30.27 -21.51
N SER A 186 32.21 29.75 -20.94
CA SER A 186 32.69 28.38 -21.14
C SER A 186 32.36 27.45 -19.97
#